data_AF-A0A1L5KJK3-F1
#
_entry.id   AF-A0A1L5KJK3-F1
#
_cell.length_a   1.000
_cell.length_b   1.000
_cell.length_c   1.000
_cell.angle_alpha   90.00
_cell.angle_beta   90.00
_cell.angle_gamma   90.00
#
_symmetry.space_group_name_H-M   'P 1'
#
loop_
_entity.id
_entity.type
_entity.pdbx_description
1 polymer ?
#
loop_
_entity_poly.entity_id
_entity_poly.type
_entity_poly.pdbx_seq_one_letter_code
_entity_poly.pdbx_strand_id
1 'polypeptide(L)'
;WAPLGAFYAYEKFCEAAGVTPTTLDSFTKTSSDFTGYLAYVTSEDVLNNNPDTLDLYDPKYNYTCEISYDGQYFEETDSLNSHDESLGYAMYLHGDMGCVRITNHDLSTGRKLLVVKDSYGNAMGPFLGASFDEVHVADFRYFEGDLPTYCTEHGITDVLFAVNEMAVNTEQHQNSIRAMFN
;
A
#
# COMPACT_ATOMS: atom_id res chain seq x y z
N TRP A 1 -6.81 -8.90 -3.74
CA TRP A 1 -5.86 -10.03 -3.92
C TRP A 1 -5.29 -10.45 -2.57
N ALA A 2 -4.68 -11.64 -2.45
CA ALA A 2 -3.83 -11.96 -1.30
C ALA A 2 -2.44 -11.29 -1.46
N PRO A 3 -1.68 -11.04 -0.38
CA PRO A 3 -0.39 -10.33 -0.46
C PRO A 3 0.67 -11.05 -1.28
N LEU A 4 0.60 -12.37 -1.40
CA LEU A 4 1.49 -13.08 -2.32
C LEU A 4 1.28 -12.64 -3.77
N GLY A 5 0.04 -12.32 -4.15
CA GLY A 5 -0.27 -11.72 -5.45
C GLY A 5 0.29 -10.30 -5.58
N ALA A 6 0.21 -9.50 -4.52
CA ALA A 6 0.83 -8.18 -4.44
C ALA A 6 2.37 -8.26 -4.55
N PHE A 7 3.01 -9.27 -3.93
CA PHE A 7 4.44 -9.53 -4.03
C PHE A 7 4.86 -9.81 -5.48
N TYR A 8 4.12 -10.66 -6.20
CA TYR A 8 4.42 -10.91 -7.62
C TYR A 8 4.23 -9.67 -8.51
N ALA A 9 3.22 -8.84 -8.23
CA ALA A 9 3.04 -7.57 -8.93
C ALA A 9 4.19 -6.60 -8.63
N TYR A 10 4.64 -6.55 -7.37
CA TYR A 10 5.82 -5.82 -6.93
C TYR A 10 7.09 -6.26 -7.68
N GLU A 11 7.36 -7.57 -7.80
CA GLU A 11 8.52 -8.06 -8.54
C GLU A 11 8.50 -7.59 -10.00
N LYS A 12 7.32 -7.60 -10.64
CA LYS A 12 7.16 -7.10 -12.01
C LYS A 12 7.31 -5.59 -12.12
N PHE A 13 6.86 -4.84 -11.14
CA PHE A 13 7.11 -3.41 -11.09
C PHE A 13 8.61 -3.10 -10.92
N CYS A 14 9.28 -3.77 -9.99
CA CYS A 14 10.73 -3.63 -9.79
C CYS A 14 11.53 -3.92 -11.07
N GLU A 15 11.18 -5.00 -11.78
CA GLU A 15 11.77 -5.33 -13.09
C GLU A 15 11.62 -4.16 -14.09
N ALA A 16 10.41 -3.59 -14.20
CA ALA A 16 10.14 -2.46 -15.09
C ALA A 16 10.84 -1.15 -14.66
N ALA A 17 10.97 -0.93 -13.35
CA ALA A 17 11.60 0.25 -12.75
C ALA A 17 13.14 0.17 -12.70
N GLY A 18 13.72 -0.96 -13.13
CA GLY A 18 15.17 -1.20 -13.04
C GLY A 18 15.67 -1.26 -11.59
N VAL A 19 14.83 -1.73 -10.67
CA VAL A 19 15.13 -1.88 -9.24
C VAL A 19 15.16 -3.37 -8.91
N THR A 20 16.12 -3.81 -8.10
CA THR A 20 16.18 -5.21 -7.67
C THR A 20 15.14 -5.46 -6.57
N PRO A 21 14.18 -6.37 -6.77
CA PRO A 21 13.25 -6.74 -5.71
C PRO A 21 13.96 -7.57 -4.64
N THR A 22 13.49 -7.49 -3.40
CA THR A 22 13.88 -8.41 -2.34
C THR A 22 13.05 -9.70 -2.40
N THR A 23 13.43 -10.69 -1.60
CA THR A 23 12.74 -11.97 -1.48
C THR A 23 11.82 -12.02 -0.26
N LEU A 24 10.82 -12.92 -0.28
CA LEU A 24 9.83 -13.07 0.82
C LEU A 24 10.45 -13.38 2.18
N ASP A 25 11.64 -13.98 2.23
CA ASP A 25 12.38 -14.25 3.47
C ASP A 25 12.90 -12.96 4.16
N SER A 26 12.84 -11.81 3.49
CA SER A 26 13.09 -10.48 4.08
C SER A 26 11.92 -9.99 4.95
N PHE A 27 10.85 -10.76 5.04
CA PHE A 27 9.66 -10.44 5.83
C PHE A 27 9.40 -11.53 6.87
N THR A 28 8.75 -11.13 7.96
CA THR A 28 8.17 -12.04 8.94
C THR A 28 6.70 -12.22 8.58
N LYS A 29 6.32 -13.46 8.27
CA LYS A 29 4.94 -13.80 7.95
C LYS A 29 4.16 -14.17 9.20
N THR A 30 3.00 -13.55 9.39
CA THR A 30 1.95 -14.00 10.33
C THR A 30 0.67 -14.27 9.54
N SER A 31 -0.22 -15.10 10.08
CA SER A 31 -1.46 -15.51 9.40
C SER A 31 -2.61 -15.52 10.39
N SER A 32 -3.76 -15.01 9.96
CA SER A 32 -5.02 -15.03 10.70
C SER A 32 -6.17 -15.52 9.81
N ASP A 33 -7.24 -16.00 10.44
CA ASP A 33 -8.49 -16.32 9.74
C ASP A 33 -9.15 -15.02 9.25
N PHE A 34 -9.68 -15.03 8.04
CA PHE A 34 -10.23 -13.83 7.43
C PHE A 34 -11.50 -14.12 6.64
N THR A 35 -12.58 -13.47 7.06
CA THR A 35 -13.83 -13.45 6.33
C THR A 35 -13.95 -12.12 5.61
N GLY A 36 -13.71 -12.13 4.30
CA GLY A 36 -13.57 -10.91 3.51
C GLY A 36 -14.88 -10.18 3.18
N TYR A 37 -14.72 -9.08 2.45
CA TYR A 37 -15.83 -8.18 2.07
C TYR A 37 -17.00 -8.89 1.36
N LEU A 38 -16.71 -9.94 0.56
CA LEU A 38 -17.75 -10.71 -0.13
C LEU A 38 -18.70 -11.41 0.86
N ALA A 39 -18.16 -12.00 1.93
CA ALA A 39 -18.98 -12.62 2.97
C ALA A 39 -19.81 -11.57 3.72
N TYR A 40 -19.21 -10.40 4.01
CA TYR A 40 -19.90 -9.28 4.64
C TYR A 40 -21.11 -8.79 3.82
N VAL A 41 -20.92 -8.50 2.53
CA VAL A 41 -22.00 -7.92 1.70
C VAL A 41 -23.09 -8.92 1.31
N THR A 42 -22.77 -10.21 1.25
CA THR A 42 -23.75 -11.26 0.88
C THR A 42 -24.42 -11.89 2.10
N SER A 43 -23.75 -11.88 3.25
CA SER A 43 -24.19 -12.56 4.48
C SER A 43 -24.47 -14.06 4.30
N GLU A 44 -23.85 -14.70 3.31
CA GLU A 44 -24.05 -16.12 3.02
C GLU A 44 -23.31 -17.00 4.03
N ASP A 45 -24.04 -17.93 4.67
CA ASP A 45 -23.49 -18.85 5.67
C ASP A 45 -22.31 -19.67 5.12
N VAL A 46 -22.34 -20.02 3.82
CA VAL A 46 -21.25 -20.78 3.21
C VAL A 46 -19.93 -20.00 3.20
N LEU A 47 -19.97 -18.67 3.06
CA LEU A 47 -18.77 -17.84 3.09
C LEU A 47 -18.32 -17.59 4.53
N ASN A 48 -19.25 -17.33 5.45
CA ASN A 48 -18.93 -17.12 6.87
C ASN A 48 -18.34 -18.35 7.56
N ASN A 49 -18.75 -19.55 7.13
CA ASN A 49 -18.27 -20.82 7.70
C ASN A 49 -17.02 -21.38 6.99
N ASN A 50 -16.49 -20.70 5.97
CA ASN A 50 -15.29 -21.11 5.24
C ASN A 50 -14.36 -19.89 5.06
N PRO A 51 -13.74 -19.39 6.14
CA PRO A 51 -12.85 -18.23 6.06
C PRO A 51 -11.63 -18.52 5.19
N ASP A 52 -11.12 -17.47 4.54
CA ASP A 52 -9.81 -17.45 3.92
C ASP A 52 -8.72 -17.27 5.00
N THR A 53 -7.46 -17.29 4.57
CA THR A 53 -6.32 -16.88 5.41
C THR A 53 -5.81 -15.52 4.94
N LEU A 54 -5.63 -14.59 5.87
CA LEU A 54 -4.94 -13.34 5.62
C LEU A 54 -3.52 -13.42 6.16
N ASP A 55 -2.55 -13.31 5.25
CA ASP A 55 -1.14 -13.26 5.62
C ASP A 55 -0.70 -11.81 5.82
N LEU A 56 -0.01 -11.47 6.91
CA LEU A 56 0.75 -10.23 7.00
C LEU A 56 2.23 -10.50 6.72
N TYR A 57 2.89 -9.59 6.04
CA TYR A 57 4.32 -9.63 5.77
C TYR A 57 4.95 -8.38 6.38
N ASP A 58 5.44 -8.49 7.60
CA ASP A 58 6.10 -7.39 8.28
C ASP A 58 7.59 -7.34 7.89
N PRO A 59 8.09 -6.16 7.51
CA PRO A 59 9.46 -6.02 7.06
C PRO A 59 10.48 -6.25 8.18
N LYS A 60 11.62 -6.86 7.82
CA LYS A 60 12.78 -7.02 8.73
C LYS A 60 13.80 -5.87 8.62
N TYR A 61 13.69 -5.02 7.60
CA TYR A 61 14.55 -3.85 7.44
C TYR A 61 14.25 -2.80 8.52
N ASN A 62 15.20 -1.92 8.81
CA ASN A 62 15.00 -0.81 9.72
C ASN A 62 14.21 0.31 9.04
N TYR A 63 13.09 0.76 9.62
CA TYR A 63 12.24 1.77 9.01
C TYR A 63 11.54 2.69 9.99
N THR A 64 11.07 3.81 9.46
CA THR A 64 10.04 4.67 10.06
C THR A 64 8.80 4.60 9.18
N CYS A 65 7.62 4.52 9.81
CA CYS A 65 6.33 4.56 9.12
C CYS A 65 5.46 5.68 9.70
N GLU A 66 5.04 6.59 8.84
CA GLU A 66 4.15 7.70 9.20
C GLU A 66 2.85 7.61 8.40
N ILE A 67 1.71 7.82 9.04
CA ILE A 67 0.39 7.81 8.39
C ILE A 67 -0.24 9.19 8.43
N SER A 68 -1.06 9.48 7.43
CA SER A 68 -1.82 10.73 7.31
C SER A 68 -3.19 10.46 6.71
N TYR A 69 -4.24 10.99 7.32
CA TYR A 69 -5.60 10.86 6.81
C TYR A 69 -5.85 11.68 5.53
N ASP A 70 -5.15 12.81 5.37
CA ASP A 70 -5.34 13.78 4.29
C ASP A 70 -4.09 13.98 3.41
N GLY A 71 -2.94 13.47 3.84
CA GLY A 71 -1.65 13.68 3.19
C GLY A 71 -0.92 14.96 3.61
N GLN A 72 -1.42 15.69 4.63
CA GLN A 72 -0.83 16.93 5.14
C GLN A 72 -0.24 16.76 6.54
N TYR A 73 -1.00 16.15 7.45
CA TYR A 73 -0.56 15.93 8.83
C TYR A 73 -0.17 14.46 9.04
N PHE A 74 1.08 14.23 9.42
CA PHE A 74 1.66 12.90 9.58
C PHE A 74 1.90 12.58 11.05
N GLU A 75 1.57 11.35 11.42
CA GLU A 75 1.86 10.78 12.73
C GLU A 75 2.63 9.47 12.55
N GLU A 76 3.69 9.30 13.34
CA GLU A 76 4.47 8.06 13.35
C GLU A 76 3.66 6.91 13.96
N THR A 77 3.86 5.71 13.42
CA THR A 77 3.21 4.47 13.88
C THR A 77 4.27 3.45 14.28
N ASP A 78 3.93 2.58 15.22
CA ASP A 78 4.84 1.54 15.71
C ASP A 78 5.18 0.48 14.65
N SER A 79 4.32 0.32 13.64
CA SER A 79 4.47 -0.69 12.59
C SER A 79 3.81 -0.27 11.28
N LEU A 80 4.35 -0.78 10.16
CA LEU A 80 3.83 -0.49 8.83
C LEU A 80 2.43 -1.09 8.59
N ASN A 81 2.19 -2.29 9.09
CA ASN A 81 0.86 -2.91 9.11
C ASN A 81 0.26 -2.79 10.52
N SER A 82 -1.06 -2.67 10.61
CA SER A 82 -1.78 -2.88 11.88
C SER A 82 -1.89 -4.37 12.19
N HIS A 83 -1.75 -4.73 13.46
CA HIS A 83 -1.94 -6.10 13.96
C HIS A 83 -3.33 -6.33 14.59
N ASP A 84 -4.27 -5.39 14.40
CA ASP A 84 -5.66 -5.58 14.79
C ASP A 84 -6.40 -6.39 13.72
N GLU A 85 -6.59 -7.69 13.98
CA GLU A 85 -7.28 -8.62 13.09
C GLU A 85 -8.71 -8.20 12.75
N SER A 86 -9.36 -7.36 13.58
CA SER A 86 -10.71 -6.86 13.32
C SER A 86 -10.77 -5.91 12.11
N LEU A 87 -9.63 -5.36 11.69
CA LEU A 87 -9.51 -4.52 10.50
C LEU A 87 -9.50 -5.34 9.19
N GLY A 88 -9.27 -6.66 9.27
CA GLY A 88 -9.20 -7.53 8.10
C GLY A 88 -8.20 -7.00 7.06
N TYR A 89 -8.64 -6.79 5.82
CA TYR A 89 -7.75 -6.29 4.77
C TYR A 89 -7.20 -4.88 5.03
N ALA A 90 -7.83 -4.09 5.90
CA ALA A 90 -7.30 -2.77 6.31
C ALA A 90 -6.13 -2.88 7.31
N MET A 91 -5.69 -4.08 7.69
CA MET A 91 -4.43 -4.27 8.41
C MET A 91 -3.23 -3.78 7.59
N TYR A 92 -3.25 -3.91 6.26
CA TYR A 92 -2.18 -3.40 5.41
C TYR A 92 -2.18 -1.86 5.39
N LEU A 93 -1.03 -1.25 5.71
CA LEU A 93 -0.84 0.21 5.73
C LEU A 93 -1.88 0.98 6.57
N HIS A 94 -2.47 0.34 7.57
CA HIS A 94 -3.56 0.89 8.39
C HIS A 94 -4.81 1.27 7.57
N GLY A 95 -4.96 0.70 6.37
CA GLY A 95 -6.12 0.89 5.50
C GLY A 95 -5.92 1.99 4.48
N ASP A 96 -6.99 2.73 4.20
CA ASP A 96 -7.02 3.73 3.15
C ASP A 96 -6.71 5.13 3.72
N MET A 97 -5.44 5.33 4.08
CA MET A 97 -4.89 6.62 4.49
C MET A 97 -4.69 7.55 3.29
N GLY A 98 -4.88 8.85 3.47
CA GLY A 98 -4.58 9.87 2.46
C GLY A 98 -3.13 9.80 1.99
N CYS A 99 -2.19 9.58 2.91
CA CYS A 99 -0.83 9.19 2.56
C CYS A 99 -0.16 8.37 3.68
N VAL A 100 0.61 7.35 3.31
CA VAL A 100 1.55 6.66 4.20
C VAL A 100 2.97 6.89 3.70
N ARG A 101 3.90 7.25 4.58
CA ARG A 101 5.33 7.37 4.29
C ARG A 101 6.10 6.25 4.97
N ILE A 102 6.93 5.56 4.20
CA ILE A 102 7.80 4.49 4.65
C ILE A 102 9.23 4.91 4.30
N THR A 103 10.06 5.14 5.30
CA THR A 103 11.48 5.46 5.12
C THR A 103 12.32 4.26 5.51
N ASN A 104 13.08 3.71 4.58
CA ASN A 104 13.97 2.58 4.83
C ASN A 104 15.38 3.07 5.14
N HIS A 105 15.84 2.81 6.37
CA HIS A 105 17.13 3.28 6.87
C HIS A 105 18.31 2.37 6.51
N ASP A 106 18.03 1.21 5.91
CA ASP A 106 19.06 0.26 5.44
C ASP A 106 19.47 0.52 3.98
N LEU A 107 18.75 1.39 3.27
CA LEU A 107 18.97 1.69 1.84
C LEU A 107 19.53 3.11 1.62
N SER A 108 20.22 3.27 0.50
CA SER A 108 20.71 4.57 0.00
C SER A 108 20.90 4.50 -1.52
N THR A 109 19.83 4.10 -2.21
CA THR A 109 19.76 3.90 -3.67
C THR A 109 19.55 5.19 -4.45
N GLY A 110 19.11 6.26 -3.77
CA GLY A 110 18.65 7.51 -4.36
C GLY A 110 17.26 7.44 -4.99
N ARG A 111 16.50 6.35 -4.75
CA ARG A 111 15.19 6.11 -5.35
C ARG A 111 14.07 6.35 -4.34
N LYS A 112 13.12 7.22 -4.70
CA LYS A 112 11.94 7.56 -3.92
C LYS A 112 10.68 7.34 -4.76
N LEU A 113 9.75 6.53 -4.24
CA LEU A 113 8.56 6.12 -4.96
C LEU A 113 7.32 6.81 -4.42
N LEU A 114 6.50 7.37 -5.30
CA LEU A 114 5.11 7.67 -5.01
C LEU A 114 4.20 6.60 -5.63
N VAL A 115 3.31 6.03 -4.83
CA VAL A 115 2.27 5.11 -5.25
C VAL A 115 0.93 5.82 -5.19
N VAL A 116 0.22 5.90 -6.30
CA VAL A 116 -1.19 6.32 -6.35
C VAL A 116 -2.04 5.07 -6.41
N LYS A 117 -2.89 4.86 -5.41
CA LYS A 117 -3.57 3.57 -5.22
C LYS A 117 -5.04 3.68 -4.84
N ASP A 118 -5.76 2.59 -5.08
CA ASP A 118 -6.93 2.19 -4.30
C ASP A 118 -6.53 1.11 -3.27
N SER A 119 -7.50 0.49 -2.59
CA SER A 119 -7.20 -0.51 -1.56
C SER A 119 -6.34 -1.68 -2.03
N TYR A 120 -6.27 -2.02 -3.34
CA TYR A 120 -5.36 -3.07 -3.81
C TYR A 120 -3.89 -2.75 -3.53
N GLY A 121 -3.50 -1.48 -3.61
CA GLY A 121 -2.13 -1.05 -3.36
C GLY A 121 -1.66 -1.24 -1.91
N ASN A 122 -2.58 -1.38 -0.94
CA ASN A 122 -2.21 -1.49 0.49
C ASN A 122 -1.25 -2.67 0.72
N ALA A 123 -1.57 -3.83 0.17
CA ALA A 123 -0.76 -5.04 0.34
C ALA A 123 0.60 -4.98 -0.38
N MET A 124 0.84 -4.00 -1.27
CA MET A 124 2.15 -3.81 -1.93
C MET A 124 3.12 -2.98 -1.09
N GLY A 125 2.62 -2.12 -0.20
CA GLY A 125 3.41 -1.15 0.56
C GLY A 125 4.65 -1.74 1.26
N PRO A 126 4.51 -2.82 2.06
CA PRO A 126 5.65 -3.43 2.76
C PRO A 126 6.76 -3.88 1.79
N PHE A 127 6.39 -4.42 0.62
CA PHE A 127 7.35 -4.93 -0.35
C PHE A 127 8.09 -3.79 -1.07
N LEU A 128 7.36 -2.73 -1.42
CA LEU A 128 7.96 -1.54 -2.05
C LEU A 128 8.96 -0.87 -1.12
N GLY A 129 8.65 -0.76 0.18
CA GLY A 129 9.56 -0.21 1.18
C GLY A 129 10.90 -0.96 1.30
N ALA A 130 10.96 -2.22 0.86
CA ALA A 130 12.19 -3.01 0.88
C ALA A 130 13.16 -2.73 -0.27
N SER A 131 12.76 -1.94 -1.28
CA SER A 131 13.54 -1.70 -2.51
C SER A 131 13.70 -0.23 -2.88
N PHE A 132 13.06 0.68 -2.15
CA PHE A 132 13.14 2.12 -2.34
C PHE A 132 13.54 2.77 -1.01
N ASP A 133 14.31 3.87 -1.08
CA ASP A 133 14.78 4.58 0.11
C ASP A 133 13.59 5.17 0.87
N GLU A 134 12.63 5.73 0.12
CA GLU A 134 11.37 6.24 0.64
C GLU A 134 10.21 5.79 -0.27
N VAL A 135 9.10 5.39 0.32
CA VAL A 135 7.84 5.08 -0.37
C VAL A 135 6.72 5.90 0.23
N HIS A 136 6.03 6.65 -0.62
CA HIS A 136 4.87 7.47 -0.30
C HIS A 136 3.66 6.80 -0.95
N VAL A 137 2.68 6.35 -0.16
CA VAL A 137 1.51 5.63 -0.64
C VAL A 137 0.29 6.52 -0.48
N ALA A 138 -0.13 7.18 -1.56
CA ALA A 138 -1.24 8.11 -1.59
C ALA A 138 -2.52 7.44 -2.11
N ASP A 139 -3.59 7.50 -1.32
CA ASP A 139 -4.91 7.07 -1.79
C ASP A 139 -5.60 8.23 -2.53
N PHE A 140 -5.94 8.02 -3.80
CA PHE A 140 -6.51 9.10 -4.62
C PHE A 140 -7.88 9.60 -4.11
N ARG A 141 -8.54 8.86 -3.21
CA ARG A 141 -9.83 9.26 -2.63
C ARG A 141 -9.69 10.23 -1.46
N TYR A 142 -8.52 10.26 -0.82
CA TYR A 142 -8.32 10.93 0.48
C TYR A 142 -7.13 11.88 0.50
N PHE A 143 -6.20 11.78 -0.45
CA PHE A 143 -5.10 12.71 -0.59
C PHE A 143 -5.58 14.09 -1.05
N GLU A 144 -5.26 15.15 -0.29
CA GLU A 144 -5.71 16.52 -0.57
C GLU A 144 -4.65 17.42 -1.24
N GLY A 145 -3.53 16.85 -1.70
CA GLY A 145 -2.43 17.61 -2.33
C GLY A 145 -2.41 17.58 -3.86
N ASP A 146 -1.64 18.50 -4.44
CA ASP A 146 -1.24 18.46 -5.86
C ASP A 146 -0.04 17.52 -6.03
N LEU A 147 -0.20 16.49 -6.83
CA LEU A 147 0.74 15.39 -6.98
C LEU A 147 2.06 15.82 -7.67
N PRO A 148 2.07 16.62 -8.75
CA PRO A 148 3.30 17.21 -9.29
C PRO A 148 4.10 18.05 -8.28
N THR A 149 3.42 18.91 -7.52
CA THR A 149 4.05 19.71 -6.46
C THR A 149 4.62 18.81 -5.38
N TYR A 150 3.82 17.85 -4.89
CA TYR A 150 4.25 16.87 -3.90
C TYR A 150 5.48 16.08 -4.36
N CYS A 151 5.49 15.62 -5.62
CA CYS A 151 6.63 14.90 -6.19
C CYS A 151 7.91 15.76 -6.17
N THR A 152 7.79 17.04 -6.52
CA THR A 152 8.91 17.98 -6.54
C THR A 152 9.44 18.25 -5.14
N GLU A 153 8.54 18.51 -4.19
CA GLU A 153 8.88 18.82 -2.79
C GLU A 153 9.55 17.65 -2.08
N HIS A 154 9.14 16.41 -2.39
CA HIS A 154 9.67 15.21 -1.77
C HIS A 154 10.79 14.53 -2.56
N GLY A 155 11.15 15.05 -3.74
CA GLY A 155 12.21 14.48 -4.58
C GLY A 155 11.87 13.09 -5.11
N ILE A 156 10.60 12.86 -5.45
CA ILE A 156 10.11 11.59 -5.98
C ILE A 156 10.78 11.31 -7.33
N THR A 157 11.34 10.11 -7.48
CA THR A 157 12.02 9.66 -8.70
C THR A 157 11.15 8.75 -9.56
N ASP A 158 10.17 8.10 -8.93
CA ASP A 158 9.32 7.09 -9.54
C ASP A 158 7.87 7.28 -9.13
N VAL A 159 6.94 7.09 -10.07
CA VAL A 159 5.50 7.12 -9.79
C VAL A 159 4.86 5.84 -10.30
N LEU A 160 4.12 5.15 -9.43
CA LEU A 160 3.36 3.94 -9.73
C LEU A 160 1.86 4.19 -9.52
N PHE A 161 1.04 3.91 -10.52
CA PHE A 161 -0.41 3.80 -10.37
C PHE A 161 -0.78 2.34 -10.11
N ALA A 162 -1.10 2.01 -8.86
CA ALA A 162 -1.52 0.68 -8.41
C ALA A 162 -3.03 0.70 -8.13
N VAL A 163 -3.82 0.72 -9.20
CA VAL A 163 -5.29 0.86 -9.13
C VAL A 163 -5.96 -0.36 -9.76
N ASN A 164 -6.97 -0.92 -9.10
CA ASN A 164 -7.72 -2.05 -9.64
C ASN A 164 -8.42 -1.68 -10.97
N GLU A 165 -8.54 -2.66 -11.86
CA GLU A 165 -9.18 -2.49 -13.17
C GLU A 165 -10.61 -1.92 -13.07
N MET A 166 -11.42 -2.38 -12.13
CA MET A 166 -12.77 -1.84 -11.92
C MET A 166 -12.73 -0.37 -11.46
N ALA A 167 -11.74 -0.02 -10.62
CA ALA A 167 -11.57 1.33 -10.14
C ALA A 167 -11.14 2.28 -11.27
N VAL A 168 -10.20 1.87 -12.14
CA VAL A 168 -9.78 2.64 -13.31
C VAL A 168 -10.96 2.88 -14.27
N ASN A 169 -11.92 1.96 -14.35
CA ASN A 169 -13.12 2.08 -15.18
C ASN A 169 -14.31 2.80 -14.51
N THR A 170 -14.14 3.33 -13.30
CA THR A 170 -15.18 4.06 -12.57
C THR A 170 -14.97 5.58 -12.70
N GLU A 171 -15.94 6.30 -13.26
CA GLU A 171 -15.84 7.75 -13.51
C GLU A 171 -15.48 8.56 -12.26
N GLN A 172 -16.09 8.22 -11.11
CA GLN A 172 -15.78 8.89 -9.85
C GLN A 172 -14.30 8.77 -9.48
N HIS A 173 -13.71 7.58 -9.61
CA HIS A 173 -12.29 7.37 -9.30
C HIS A 173 -11.38 8.04 -10.34
N GLN A 174 -11.77 8.05 -11.61
CA GLN A 174 -11.06 8.81 -12.65
C GLN A 174 -11.04 10.31 -12.31
N ASN A 175 -12.15 10.85 -11.82
CA ASN A 175 -12.24 12.25 -11.39
C ASN A 175 -11.37 12.51 -10.16
N SER A 176 -11.37 11.62 -9.17
CA SER A 176 -10.49 11.72 -8.01
C SER A 176 -9.01 11.71 -8.40
N ILE A 177 -8.59 10.79 -9.26
CA ILE A 177 -7.20 10.75 -9.78
C ILE A 177 -6.87 12.05 -10.53
N ARG A 178 -7.78 12.55 -11.38
CA ARG A 178 -7.58 13.83 -12.10
C ARG A 178 -7.48 15.03 -11.16
N ALA A 179 -8.21 15.01 -10.04
CA ALA A 179 -8.19 16.08 -9.06
C ALA A 179 -6.82 16.24 -8.40
N MET A 180 -6.01 15.17 -8.32
CA MET A 180 -4.65 15.22 -7.79
C MET A 180 -3.66 16.00 -8.66
N PHE A 181 -4.07 16.54 -9.82
CA PHE A 181 -3.20 17.28 -10.75
C PHE A 181 -3.60 18.76 -10.91
N ASN A 182 -4.46 19.28 -10.03
CA ASN A 182 -4.94 20.67 -10.06
C ASN A 182 -4.84 21.29 -8.66
#